data_AF-A0A7V8NPI7-F1
#
_entry.id   AF-A0A7V8NPI7-F1
#
_cell.length_a   1.000
_cell.length_b   1.000
_cell.length_c   1.000
_cell.angle_alpha   90.00
_cell.angle_beta   90.00
_cell.angle_gamma   90.00
#
_symmetry.space_group_name_H-M   'P 1'
#
loop_
_entity.id
_entity.type
_entity.pdbx_description
1 polymer ?
#
loop_
_entity_poly.entity_id
_entity_poly.type
_entity_poly.pdbx_seq_one_letter_code
_entity_poly.pdbx_strand_id
1 'polypeptide(L)'
;MKRYFPDLVRSIDEKTQAQRVAGIPFAPADATETDGAAAEAVARPKKALPTTVPNDTEAIAALTEGERQIAARNPRGAEAAFQRVLSKYPDQPRAWFGLGVVAYMNHDSGRAKQVFGRLTSGEHAATGDPRVLAWSHVYLARLYDYEGNISGAKAEYESALAVEGGPAEARQAAQKELAASANDKPTPQP
;
A
#
# COMPACT_ATOMS: atom_id res chain seq x y z
N MET A 1 10.12 34.44 -34.89
CA MET A 1 8.77 34.54 -34.32
C MET A 1 8.91 34.87 -32.84
N LYS A 2 8.50 36.08 -32.45
CA LYS A 2 8.72 36.69 -31.12
C LYS A 2 7.62 36.27 -30.14
N ARG A 3 7.96 36.31 -28.85
CA ARG A 3 7.28 35.70 -27.70
C ARG A 3 5.83 36.18 -27.53
N TYR A 4 4.88 35.25 -27.52
CA TYR A 4 3.43 35.51 -27.42
C TYR A 4 2.92 35.65 -25.96
N PHE A 5 3.75 35.32 -24.97
CA PHE A 5 3.37 35.26 -23.56
C PHE A 5 3.42 36.59 -22.78
N PRO A 6 4.41 37.50 -23.00
CA PRO A 6 4.48 38.74 -22.22
C PRO A 6 3.33 39.71 -22.52
N ASP A 7 2.82 39.71 -23.76
CA ASP A 7 1.72 40.60 -24.16
C ASP A 7 0.37 40.12 -23.63
N LEU A 8 0.18 38.81 -23.49
CA LEU A 8 -1.01 38.19 -22.91
C LEU A 8 -1.17 38.54 -21.42
N VAL A 9 -0.06 38.62 -20.70
CA VAL A 9 -0.04 39.03 -19.29
C VAL A 9 -0.32 40.53 -19.16
N ARG A 10 0.17 41.35 -20.10
CA ARG A 10 -0.09 42.80 -20.13
C ARG A 10 -1.53 43.17 -20.51
N SER A 11 -2.26 42.28 -21.18
CA SER A 11 -3.67 42.50 -21.52
C SER A 11 -4.66 42.18 -20.39
N ILE A 12 -4.18 41.66 -19.26
CA ILE A 12 -5.03 41.39 -18.09
C ILE A 12 -5.19 42.68 -17.31
N ASP A 13 -6.29 43.40 -17.56
CA ASP A 13 -6.67 44.56 -16.77
C ASP A 13 -7.29 44.12 -15.44
N GLU A 14 -6.54 44.27 -14.35
CA GLU A 14 -6.91 43.82 -13.01
C GLU A 14 -8.23 44.43 -12.53
N LYS A 15 -8.50 45.71 -12.83
CA LYS A 15 -9.74 46.38 -12.43
C LYS A 15 -10.95 45.79 -13.15
N THR A 16 -10.79 45.50 -14.43
CA THR A 16 -11.82 44.89 -15.26
C THR A 16 -12.10 43.45 -14.83
N GLN A 17 -11.06 42.69 -14.48
CA GLN A 17 -11.23 41.34 -13.96
C GLN A 17 -11.87 41.35 -12.56
N ALA A 18 -11.49 42.30 -11.70
CA ALA A 18 -12.08 42.48 -10.37
C ALA A 18 -13.59 42.78 -10.44
N GLN A 19 -14.02 43.63 -11.37
CA GLN A 19 -15.45 43.89 -11.59
C GLN A 19 -16.19 42.67 -12.16
N ARG A 20 -15.54 41.89 -13.04
CA ARG A 20 -16.13 40.66 -13.58
C ARG A 20 -16.37 39.62 -12.48
N VAL A 21 -15.42 39.40 -11.58
CA VAL A 21 -15.57 38.41 -10.50
C VAL A 21 -16.56 38.85 -9.43
N ALA A 22 -16.74 40.16 -9.22
CA ALA A 22 -17.72 40.70 -8.27
C ALA A 22 -19.19 40.43 -8.69
N GLY A 23 -19.43 40.23 -9.99
CA GLY A 23 -20.76 39.91 -10.53
C GLY A 23 -21.08 38.42 -10.60
N ILE A 24 -20.17 37.53 -10.16
CA ILE A 24 -20.38 36.08 -10.21
C ILE A 24 -21.18 35.65 -8.98
N PRO A 25 -22.42 35.14 -9.13
CA PRO A 25 -23.14 34.57 -8.00
C PRO A 25 -22.50 33.22 -7.65
N PHE A 26 -21.85 33.16 -6.49
CA PHE A 26 -21.39 31.90 -5.91
C PHE A 26 -22.53 31.27 -5.12
N ALA A 27 -22.68 29.94 -5.22
CA ALA A 27 -23.64 29.21 -4.41
C ALA A 27 -23.39 29.51 -2.92
N PRO A 28 -24.42 29.80 -2.12
CA PRO A 28 -24.25 30.00 -0.70
C PRO A 28 -23.68 28.71 -0.09
N ALA A 29 -22.71 28.85 0.79
CA ALA A 29 -22.21 27.74 1.57
C ALA A 29 -23.36 27.21 2.43
N ASP A 30 -23.78 25.97 2.19
CA ASP A 30 -24.69 25.27 3.08
C ASP A 30 -24.02 25.23 4.46
N ALA A 31 -24.63 25.95 5.41
CA ALA A 31 -24.17 26.08 6.77
C ALA A 31 -24.53 24.83 7.56
N THR A 32 -23.84 23.73 7.27
CA THR A 32 -23.67 22.63 8.22
C THR A 32 -22.21 22.24 8.23
N GLU A 33 -21.59 22.44 9.41
CA GLU A 33 -20.23 22.05 9.80
C GLU A 33 -19.12 23.08 9.50
N THR A 34 -19.17 24.19 10.23
CA THR A 34 -17.95 24.95 10.56
C THR A 34 -17.25 24.31 11.76
N ASP A 35 -16.05 23.78 11.54
CA ASP A 35 -14.89 24.17 12.34
C ASP A 35 -13.55 23.75 11.70
N GLY A 36 -12.71 24.76 11.39
CA GLY A 36 -11.26 24.61 11.52
C GLY A 36 -10.37 24.54 10.27
N ALA A 37 -10.67 25.23 9.18
CA ALA A 37 -9.70 25.49 8.12
C ALA A 37 -8.72 26.62 8.52
N ALA A 38 -7.55 26.25 9.05
CA ALA A 38 -6.36 27.10 9.06
C ALA A 38 -5.08 26.25 8.93
N ALA A 39 -5.00 25.45 7.88
CA ALA A 39 -3.75 24.99 7.28
C ALA A 39 -4.07 24.32 5.93
N GLU A 40 -3.89 25.05 4.83
CA GLU A 40 -3.74 24.45 3.51
C GLU A 40 -2.47 23.58 3.50
N ALA A 41 -2.59 22.33 3.95
CA ALA A 41 -1.61 21.30 3.70
C ALA A 41 -2.24 20.29 2.73
N VAL A 42 -2.12 20.57 1.44
CA VAL A 42 -2.22 19.65 0.28
C VAL A 42 -2.83 18.28 0.64
N ALA A 43 -4.13 18.27 0.93
CA ALA A 43 -4.87 17.05 1.17
C ALA A 43 -5.17 16.41 -0.18
N ARG A 44 -4.16 15.77 -0.77
CA ARG A 44 -4.43 14.68 -1.70
C ARG A 44 -5.34 13.72 -0.91
N PRO A 45 -6.52 13.34 -1.42
CA PRO A 45 -7.25 12.24 -0.80
C PRO A 45 -6.34 11.03 -0.96
N LYS A 46 -5.58 10.70 0.10
CA LYS A 46 -4.88 9.43 0.19
C LYS A 46 -6.01 8.43 0.14
N LYS A 47 -6.14 7.77 -1.02
CA LYS A 47 -7.09 6.69 -1.25
C LYS A 47 -7.06 5.83 0.01
N ALA A 48 -8.10 5.92 0.84
CA ALA A 48 -8.14 5.22 2.11
C ALA A 48 -8.13 3.75 1.75
N LEU A 49 -6.97 3.11 1.87
CA LEU A 49 -6.84 1.68 1.70
C LEU A 49 -7.85 1.07 2.68
N PRO A 50 -8.77 0.18 2.26
CA PRO A 50 -9.91 -0.26 3.06
C PRO A 50 -9.45 -0.67 4.45
N THR A 51 -9.58 0.21 5.44
CA THR A 51 -8.94 -0.02 6.74
C THR A 51 -9.81 -1.02 7.47
N THR A 52 -9.30 -2.22 7.72
CA THR A 52 -9.98 -3.24 8.54
C THR A 52 -9.95 -2.90 10.04
N VAL A 53 -9.28 -1.82 10.42
CA VAL A 53 -9.33 -1.24 11.77
C VAL A 53 -10.62 -0.43 11.90
N PRO A 54 -11.39 -0.59 13.01
CA PRO A 54 -12.46 0.34 13.39
C PRO A 54 -11.92 1.78 13.40
N ASN A 55 -12.77 2.80 13.23
CA ASN A 55 -12.41 4.21 13.06
C ASN A 55 -11.59 4.80 14.25
N ASP A 56 -10.35 4.36 14.38
CA ASP A 56 -9.41 4.63 15.45
C ASP A 56 -8.22 5.37 14.84
N THR A 57 -8.19 6.67 15.09
CA THR A 57 -7.19 7.57 14.54
C THR A 57 -5.77 7.19 14.97
N GLU A 58 -5.58 6.70 16.20
CA GLU A 58 -4.25 6.34 16.70
C GLU A 58 -3.73 5.08 16.01
N ALA A 59 -4.57 4.06 15.87
CA ALA A 59 -4.20 2.83 15.18
C ALA A 59 -3.96 3.06 13.68
N ILE A 60 -4.77 3.90 13.03
CA ILE A 60 -4.56 4.31 11.64
C ILE A 60 -3.24 5.07 11.48
N ALA A 61 -2.95 6.00 12.40
CA ALA A 61 -1.69 6.74 12.41
C ALA A 61 -0.48 5.82 12.61
N ALA A 62 -0.59 4.85 13.52
CA ALA A 62 0.46 3.86 13.78
C ALA A 62 0.68 2.91 12.59
N LEU A 63 -0.38 2.44 11.91
CA LEU A 63 -0.25 1.68 10.66
C LEU A 63 0.47 2.49 9.58
N THR A 64 0.03 3.73 9.37
CA THR A 64 0.63 4.61 8.35
C THR A 64 2.09 4.93 8.69
N GLU A 65 2.41 5.09 9.98
CA GLU A 65 3.78 5.26 10.43
C GLU A 65 4.63 4.02 10.18
N GLY A 66 4.11 2.83 10.47
CA GLY A 66 4.82 1.57 10.16
C GLY A 66 5.14 1.44 8.68
N GLU A 67 4.18 1.73 7.80
CA GLU A 67 4.37 1.75 6.35
C GLU A 67 5.43 2.78 5.90
N ARG A 68 5.41 3.99 6.49
CA ARG A 68 6.45 5.01 6.24
C ARG A 68 7.83 4.53 6.68
N GLN A 69 7.94 3.88 7.83
CA GLN A 69 9.21 3.37 8.34
C GLN A 69 9.76 2.21 7.48
N ILE A 70 8.88 1.35 6.94
CA ILE A 70 9.27 0.36 5.92
C ILE A 70 9.85 1.09 4.69
N ALA A 71 9.17 2.11 4.17
CA ALA A 71 9.65 2.88 3.03
C ALA A 71 10.99 3.59 3.31
N ALA A 72 11.19 4.04 4.55
CA ALA A 72 12.43 4.63 5.03
C ALA A 72 13.54 3.61 5.33
N ARG A 73 13.32 2.31 5.08
CA ARG A 73 14.24 1.21 5.41
C ARG A 73 14.63 1.16 6.88
N ASN A 74 13.72 1.53 7.77
CA ASN A 74 13.90 1.47 9.22
C ASN A 74 13.03 0.35 9.82
N PRO A 75 13.53 -0.90 9.83
CA PRO A 75 12.76 -2.05 10.31
C PRO A 75 12.40 -1.94 11.79
N ARG A 76 13.27 -1.34 12.62
CA ARG A 76 13.01 -1.16 14.06
C ARG A 76 11.86 -0.18 14.32
N GLY A 77 11.85 0.95 13.61
CA GLY A 77 10.77 1.93 13.71
C GLY A 77 9.43 1.36 13.22
N ALA A 78 9.48 0.57 12.14
CA ALA A 78 8.31 -0.10 11.59
C ALA A 78 7.74 -1.14 12.57
N GLU A 79 8.58 -1.99 13.16
CA GLU A 79 8.16 -2.99 14.14
C GLU A 79 7.44 -2.36 15.32
N ALA A 80 8.01 -1.31 15.92
CA ALA A 80 7.41 -0.61 17.04
C ALA A 80 6.04 -0.01 16.67
N ALA A 81 5.89 0.52 15.46
CA ALA A 81 4.63 1.08 15.01
C ALA A 81 3.54 0.01 14.82
N PHE A 82 3.87 -1.12 14.18
CA PHE A 82 2.91 -2.22 14.00
C PHE A 82 2.56 -2.92 15.32
N GLN A 83 3.51 -3.07 16.25
CA GLN A 83 3.26 -3.63 17.58
C GLN A 83 2.26 -2.79 18.40
N ARG A 84 2.28 -1.46 18.27
CA ARG A 84 1.26 -0.60 18.90
C ARG A 84 -0.14 -0.91 18.38
N VAL A 85 -0.28 -1.13 17.07
CA VAL A 85 -1.56 -1.51 16.46
C VAL A 85 -2.01 -2.86 17.00
N LEU A 86 -1.11 -3.85 17.03
CA LEU A 86 -1.40 -5.20 17.49
C LEU A 86 -1.71 -5.29 18.99
N SER A 87 -1.23 -4.33 19.79
CA SER A 87 -1.57 -4.26 21.22
C SER A 87 -3.04 -3.97 21.46
N LYS A 88 -3.70 -3.26 20.54
CA LYS A 88 -5.14 -2.94 20.59
C LYS A 88 -5.97 -3.84 19.68
N TYR A 89 -5.41 -4.26 18.56
CA TYR A 89 -6.04 -5.11 17.55
C TYR A 89 -5.15 -6.31 17.23
N PRO A 90 -5.14 -7.35 18.08
CA PRO A 90 -4.22 -8.48 17.97
C PRO A 90 -4.31 -9.26 16.66
N ASP A 91 -5.45 -9.21 15.97
CA ASP A 91 -5.68 -9.92 14.72
C ASP A 91 -5.70 -9.02 13.49
N GLN A 92 -5.18 -7.79 13.62
CA GLN A 92 -5.17 -6.83 12.52
C GLN A 92 -4.27 -7.29 11.36
N PRO A 93 -4.83 -7.69 10.19
CA PRO A 93 -4.04 -8.36 9.15
C PRO A 93 -2.93 -7.49 8.56
N ARG A 94 -3.18 -6.18 8.41
CA ARG A 94 -2.19 -5.22 7.89
C ARG A 94 -0.99 -5.03 8.81
N ALA A 95 -1.20 -5.03 10.12
CA ALA A 95 -0.10 -4.87 11.07
C ALA A 95 0.78 -6.12 11.09
N TRP A 96 0.15 -7.30 11.06
CA TRP A 96 0.87 -8.57 10.85
C TRP A 96 1.63 -8.58 9.53
N PHE A 97 1.02 -8.15 8.42
CA PHE A 97 1.70 -8.06 7.14
C PHE A 97 2.93 -7.16 7.21
N GLY A 98 2.80 -6.00 7.86
CA GLY A 98 3.90 -5.10 8.14
C GLY A 98 5.04 -5.76 8.91
N LEU A 99 4.74 -6.53 9.97
CA LEU A 99 5.75 -7.31 10.69
C LEU A 99 6.41 -8.38 9.83
N GLY A 100 5.67 -9.02 8.92
CA GLY A 100 6.23 -9.98 7.95
C GLY A 100 7.23 -9.31 7.01
N VAL A 101 6.90 -8.12 6.51
CA VAL A 101 7.81 -7.31 5.68
C VAL A 101 9.04 -6.87 6.47
N VAL A 102 8.86 -6.47 7.74
CA VAL A 102 9.99 -6.13 8.62
C VAL A 102 10.93 -7.33 8.82
N ALA A 103 10.37 -8.51 9.09
CA ALA A 103 11.16 -9.74 9.21
C ALA A 103 11.92 -10.06 7.91
N TYR A 104 11.24 -9.93 6.77
CA TYR A 104 11.84 -10.09 5.44
C TYR A 104 13.00 -9.10 5.21
N MET A 105 12.84 -7.84 5.59
CA MET A 105 13.90 -6.81 5.50
C MET A 105 15.09 -7.10 6.42
N ASN A 106 14.87 -7.75 7.56
CA ASN A 106 15.91 -8.16 8.48
C ASN A 106 16.58 -9.49 8.08
N HIS A 107 16.23 -10.06 6.92
CA HIS A 107 16.69 -11.38 6.48
C HIS A 107 16.32 -12.53 7.45
N ASP A 108 15.28 -12.34 8.27
CA ASP A 108 14.73 -13.37 9.14
C ASP A 108 13.65 -14.15 8.39
N SER A 109 14.08 -15.05 7.51
CA SER A 109 13.20 -15.89 6.69
C SER A 109 12.27 -16.76 7.54
N GLY A 110 12.72 -17.21 8.72
CA GLY A 110 11.93 -18.03 9.63
C GLY A 110 10.71 -17.27 10.16
N ARG A 111 10.96 -16.08 10.73
CA ARG A 111 9.89 -15.22 11.23
C ARG A 111 9.00 -14.70 10.10
N ALA A 112 9.56 -14.35 8.95
CA ALA A 112 8.79 -13.90 7.79
C ALA A 112 7.81 -14.98 7.31
N LYS A 113 8.25 -16.24 7.17
CA LYS A 113 7.37 -17.36 6.80
C LYS A 113 6.27 -17.59 7.81
N GLN A 114 6.58 -17.55 9.10
CA GLN A 114 5.58 -17.71 10.15
C GLN A 114 4.48 -16.65 10.05
N VAL A 115 4.88 -15.38 9.89
CA VAL A 115 3.94 -14.26 9.84
C VAL A 115 3.09 -14.29 8.57
N PHE A 116 3.70 -14.48 7.39
CA PHE A 116 2.93 -14.55 6.16
C PHE A 116 2.06 -15.82 6.09
N GLY A 117 2.53 -16.96 6.59
CA GLY A 117 1.74 -18.20 6.66
C GLY A 117 0.48 -18.05 7.50
N ARG A 118 0.55 -17.29 8.61
CA ARG A 118 -0.62 -16.92 9.42
C ARG A 118 -1.65 -16.11 8.63
N LEU A 119 -1.20 -15.28 7.68
CA LEU A 119 -2.07 -14.42 6.88
C LEU A 119 -2.67 -15.11 5.66
N THR A 120 -2.09 -16.24 5.23
CA THR A 120 -2.58 -17.00 4.07
C THR A 120 -3.44 -18.20 4.45
N SER A 121 -3.29 -18.71 5.67
CA SER A 121 -3.95 -19.95 6.09
C SER A 121 -4.44 -19.91 7.55
N GLY A 122 -5.50 -20.68 7.83
CA GLY A 122 -6.05 -20.82 9.17
C GLY A 122 -7.01 -19.70 9.58
N GLU A 123 -7.21 -19.57 10.90
CA GLU A 123 -8.19 -18.66 11.51
C GLU A 123 -7.88 -17.18 11.27
N HIS A 124 -6.60 -16.84 11.10
CA HIS A 124 -6.12 -15.47 10.95
C HIS A 124 -5.84 -15.06 9.50
N ALA A 125 -6.32 -15.87 8.55
CA ALA A 125 -6.16 -15.59 7.14
C ALA A 125 -6.79 -14.24 6.79
N ALA A 126 -6.09 -13.46 5.97
CA ALA A 126 -6.48 -12.11 5.57
C ALA A 126 -7.60 -12.10 4.50
N THR A 127 -8.61 -12.97 4.64
CA THR A 127 -9.69 -13.14 3.65
C THR A 127 -10.50 -11.85 3.42
N GLY A 128 -10.60 -11.00 4.44
CA GLY A 128 -11.24 -9.68 4.35
C GLY A 128 -10.35 -8.57 3.76
N ASP A 129 -9.06 -8.82 3.50
CA ASP A 129 -8.17 -7.88 2.82
C ASP A 129 -7.41 -8.60 1.68
N PRO A 130 -8.01 -8.66 0.47
CA PRO A 130 -7.42 -9.33 -0.69
C PRO A 130 -6.02 -8.82 -1.06
N ARG A 131 -5.69 -7.56 -0.73
CA ARG A 131 -4.34 -7.02 -0.95
C ARG A 131 -3.35 -7.69 -0.03
N VAL A 132 -3.65 -7.77 1.26
CA VAL A 132 -2.77 -8.44 2.23
C VAL A 132 -2.64 -9.91 1.89
N LEU A 133 -3.75 -10.59 1.56
CA LEU A 133 -3.73 -12.01 1.23
C LEU A 133 -2.85 -12.30 0.00
N ALA A 134 -3.08 -11.60 -1.11
CA ALA A 134 -2.32 -11.81 -2.35
C ALA A 134 -0.82 -11.53 -2.17
N TRP A 135 -0.46 -10.44 -1.51
CA TRP A 135 0.96 -10.13 -1.27
C TRP A 135 1.61 -11.10 -0.28
N SER A 136 0.88 -11.60 0.72
CA SER A 136 1.42 -12.58 1.67
C SER A 136 1.82 -13.88 0.95
N HIS A 137 0.99 -14.35 0.02
CA HIS A 137 1.33 -15.47 -0.87
C HIS A 137 2.57 -15.18 -1.72
N VAL A 138 2.68 -14.00 -2.34
CA VAL A 138 3.87 -13.62 -3.12
C VAL A 138 5.15 -13.62 -2.27
N TYR A 139 5.10 -13.12 -1.04
CA TYR A 139 6.27 -13.12 -0.16
C TYR A 139 6.64 -14.52 0.33
N LEU A 140 5.66 -15.38 0.63
CA LEU A 140 5.92 -16.80 0.95
C LEU A 140 6.58 -17.52 -0.23
N ALA A 141 6.09 -17.28 -1.44
CA ALA A 141 6.67 -17.87 -2.63
C ALA A 141 8.14 -17.50 -2.80
N ARG A 142 8.49 -16.22 -2.65
CA ARG A 142 9.88 -15.74 -2.69
C ARG A 142 10.76 -16.32 -1.60
N LEU A 143 10.20 -16.53 -0.41
CA LEU A 143 10.91 -17.18 0.69
C LEU A 143 11.19 -18.66 0.36
N TYR A 144 10.25 -19.36 -0.25
CA TYR A 144 10.47 -20.72 -0.73
C TYR A 144 11.47 -20.79 -1.90
N ASP A 145 11.44 -19.84 -2.83
CA ASP A 145 12.44 -19.73 -3.90
C ASP A 145 13.86 -19.58 -3.31
N TYR A 146 14.01 -18.70 -2.31
CA TYR A 146 15.29 -18.51 -1.61
C TYR A 146 15.78 -19.78 -0.90
N GLU A 147 14.86 -20.62 -0.43
CA GLU A 147 15.15 -21.91 0.20
C GLU A 147 15.37 -23.04 -0.83
N GLY A 148 15.23 -22.76 -2.13
CA GLY A 148 15.31 -23.77 -3.20
C GLY A 148 14.08 -24.67 -3.29
N ASN A 149 13.00 -24.38 -2.56
CA ASN A 149 11.74 -25.11 -2.63
C ASN A 149 10.88 -24.59 -3.78
N ILE A 150 11.28 -24.91 -5.00
CA ILE A 150 10.62 -24.44 -6.24
C ILE A 150 9.14 -24.89 -6.31
N SER A 151 8.84 -26.10 -5.84
CA SER A 151 7.45 -26.61 -5.80
C SER A 151 6.57 -25.80 -4.85
N GLY A 152 7.07 -25.47 -3.67
CA GLY A 152 6.36 -24.65 -2.69
C GLY A 152 6.18 -23.23 -3.20
N ALA A 153 7.22 -22.65 -3.80
CA ALA A 153 7.15 -21.32 -4.38
C ALA A 153 6.09 -21.22 -5.48
N LYS A 154 6.07 -22.19 -6.40
CA LYS A 154 5.06 -22.25 -7.47
C LYS A 154 3.64 -22.31 -6.92
N ALA A 155 3.38 -23.15 -5.92
CA ALA A 155 2.06 -23.27 -5.31
C ALA A 155 1.60 -21.94 -4.69
N GLU A 156 2.48 -21.24 -3.97
CA GLU A 156 2.16 -19.95 -3.37
C GLU A 156 1.93 -18.85 -4.42
N TYR A 157 2.70 -18.82 -5.51
CA TYR A 157 2.43 -17.89 -6.62
C TYR A 157 1.08 -18.16 -7.29
N GLU A 158 0.71 -19.43 -7.48
CA GLU A 158 -0.62 -19.80 -8.00
C GLU A 158 -1.74 -19.37 -7.04
N SER A 159 -1.55 -19.55 -5.73
CA SER A 159 -2.48 -19.04 -4.72
C SER A 159 -2.61 -17.51 -4.77
N ALA A 160 -1.52 -16.77 -4.97
CA ALA A 160 -1.57 -15.31 -5.14
C ALA A 160 -2.42 -14.88 -6.35
N LEU A 161 -2.40 -15.65 -7.44
CA LEU A 161 -3.19 -15.40 -8.65
C LEU A 161 -4.66 -15.73 -8.46
N ALA A 162 -4.97 -16.72 -7.61
CA ALA A 162 -6.32 -17.13 -7.26
C ALA A 162 -7.05 -16.14 -6.33
N VAL A 163 -6.35 -15.17 -5.72
CA VAL A 163 -6.98 -14.18 -4.84
C VAL A 163 -7.88 -13.22 -5.64
N GLU A 164 -9.19 -13.43 -5.51
CA GLU A 164 -10.22 -12.55 -6.06
C GLU A 164 -10.12 -11.15 -5.42
N GLY A 165 -10.21 -10.09 -6.24
CA GLY A 165 -10.05 -8.72 -5.76
C GLY A 165 -8.60 -8.33 -5.37
N GLY A 166 -7.64 -9.24 -5.54
CA GLY A 166 -6.22 -8.94 -5.33
C GLY A 166 -5.68 -7.82 -6.26
N PRO A 167 -4.63 -7.10 -5.85
CA PRO A 167 -4.00 -6.05 -6.64
C PRO A 167 -3.35 -6.63 -7.91
N ALA A 168 -3.41 -5.88 -9.02
CA ALA A 168 -2.84 -6.30 -10.29
C ALA A 168 -1.32 -6.48 -10.19
N GLU A 169 -0.66 -5.68 -9.36
CA GLU A 169 0.78 -5.70 -9.12
C GLU A 169 1.22 -7.03 -8.48
N ALA A 170 0.43 -7.59 -7.56
CA ALA A 170 0.73 -8.90 -6.97
C ALA A 170 0.59 -10.02 -8.01
N ARG A 171 -0.44 -9.96 -8.86
CA ARG A 171 -0.61 -10.93 -9.94
C ARG A 171 0.53 -10.87 -10.96
N GLN A 172 0.93 -9.67 -11.35
CA GLN A 172 2.05 -9.47 -12.27
C GLN A 172 3.36 -9.97 -11.67
N ALA A 173 3.59 -9.72 -10.38
CA ALA A 173 4.75 -10.27 -9.68
C ALA A 173 4.74 -11.81 -9.73
N ALA A 174 3.64 -12.45 -9.33
CA ALA A 174 3.52 -13.91 -9.37
C ALA A 174 3.69 -14.51 -10.78
N GLN A 175 3.06 -13.90 -11.80
CA GLN A 175 3.21 -14.35 -13.20
C GLN A 175 4.64 -14.23 -13.70
N LYS A 176 5.32 -13.14 -13.36
CA LYS A 176 6.71 -12.91 -13.77
C LYS A 176 7.63 -13.98 -13.18
N GLU A 177 7.53 -14.24 -11.88
CA GLU A 177 8.37 -15.24 -11.22
C GLU A 177 8.06 -16.66 -11.74
N LEU A 178 6.78 -17.00 -11.93
CA LEU A 178 6.39 -18.29 -12.53
C LEU A 178 6.94 -18.47 -13.95
N ALA A 179 6.94 -17.42 -14.76
CA ALA A 179 7.51 -17.46 -16.10
C ALA A 179 9.04 -17.59 -16.06
N ALA A 180 9.72 -16.91 -15.14
CA ALA A 180 11.16 -17.05 -14.93
C ALA A 180 11.54 -18.47 -14.53
N SER A 181 10.85 -19.05 -13.54
CA SER A 181 11.08 -20.43 -13.09
C SER A 181 10.75 -21.48 -14.16
N ALA A 182 9.86 -21.17 -15.11
CA ALA A 182 9.58 -22.04 -16.25
C ALA A 182 10.69 -22.01 -17.32
N ASN A 183 11.37 -20.87 -17.48
CA ASN A 183 12.46 -20.69 -18.43
C ASN A 183 13.80 -21.23 -17.91
N ASP A 184 13.97 -21.37 -16.60
CA ASP A 184 15.19 -21.89 -15.97
C ASP A 184 15.23 -23.43 -15.87
N LYS A 185 14.39 -24.13 -16.66
CA LYS A 185 14.43 -25.59 -16.72
C LYS A 185 15.81 -26.06 -17.25
N PRO A 186 16.42 -27.08 -16.62
CA PRO A 186 17.69 -27.61 -17.07
C PRO A 186 17.52 -28.17 -18.47
N THR A 187 18.30 -27.65 -19.42
CA THR A 187 18.54 -28.32 -20.69
C THR A 187 19.06 -29.73 -20.35
N PRO A 188 18.44 -30.81 -20.85
CA PRO A 188 19.04 -32.13 -20.68
C PRO A 188 20.39 -32.10 -21.41
N GLN A 189 21.48 -32.13 -20.65
CA GLN A 189 22.79 -32.36 -21.24
C GLN A 189 22.77 -33.75 -21.90
N PRO A 190 23.21 -33.86 -23.16
CA PRO A 190 23.17 -35.11 -23.93
C PRO A 190 24.06 -36.20 -23.35
#